data_AF-H2YY69-F1
#
_entry.id   AF-H2YY69-F1
#
_cell.length_a   1.000
_cell.length_b   1.000
_cell.length_c   1.000
_cell.angle_alpha   90.00
_cell.angle_beta   90.00
_cell.angle_gamma   90.00
#
_symmetry.space_group_name_H-M   'P 1'
#
loop_
_entity.id
_entity.type
_entity.pdbx_description
1 polymer ?
#
loop_
_entity_poly.entity_id
_entity_poly.type
_entity_poly.pdbx_seq_one_letter_code
_entity_poly.pdbx_strand_id
1 'polypeptide(L)'
;MEMCSVRMVIWLGRNAHSRAMKQRVIVLDSSSSFGKKNWDMMKAFVRNILNSFEISSIAARAAIFRYNSKVYTDSQILLGDFPDNKTALLAAYDAIIHNGRGTKTGQALLHVNNTILNEVGGNRPEAQDVVITITDGRSEDDVAVVSGSLRSRGALTYAIGVMPPNSKGVDEQQMLSVAGQPSNIFIARNDFEGVYEKLIKKLDLDICVNV
;
A
#
# COMPACT_ATOMS: atom_id res chain seq x y z
N MET A 1 -26.30 -1.40 -0.26
CA MET A 1 -25.14 -1.91 0.50
C MET A 1 -25.31 -3.41 0.62
N GLU A 2 -24.95 -4.13 -0.44
CA GLU A 2 -24.71 -5.57 -0.36
C GLU A 2 -23.20 -5.75 -0.35
N MET A 3 -22.64 -6.09 0.80
CA MET A 3 -21.35 -6.77 0.87
C MET A 3 -21.52 -8.08 0.12
N CYS A 4 -20.78 -8.28 -0.98
CA CYS A 4 -20.65 -9.56 -1.71
C CYS A 4 -21.86 -10.50 -1.52
N SER A 5 -22.99 -10.17 -2.17
CA SER A 5 -24.24 -10.91 -1.98
C SER A 5 -24.08 -12.35 -2.43
N VAL A 6 -24.12 -13.24 -1.44
CA VAL A 6 -24.16 -14.69 -1.55
C VAL A 6 -25.40 -15.08 -2.35
N ARG A 7 -25.25 -15.36 -3.64
CA ARG A 7 -26.28 -16.06 -4.41
C ARG A 7 -25.73 -16.81 -5.62
N MET A 8 -24.92 -17.83 -5.37
CA MET A 8 -25.00 -19.04 -6.19
C MET A 8 -24.51 -20.28 -5.42
N VAL A 9 -25.50 -21.08 -5.02
CA VAL A 9 -25.47 -22.53 -4.75
C VAL A 9 -24.76 -23.02 -3.47
N ILE A 10 -25.64 -23.41 -2.54
CA ILE A 10 -25.45 -24.29 -1.41
C ILE A 10 -25.07 -25.69 -1.93
N TRP A 11 -23.78 -26.06 -1.90
CA TRP A 11 -23.26 -27.38 -1.49
C TRP A 11 -21.72 -27.40 -1.62
N LEU A 12 -21.05 -27.97 -0.62
CA LEU A 12 -19.59 -27.98 -0.36
C LEU A 12 -19.06 -26.74 0.40
N GLY A 13 -18.50 -27.01 1.59
CA GLY A 13 -18.24 -26.02 2.62
C GLY A 13 -17.07 -25.07 2.37
N ARG A 14 -17.16 -23.94 3.09
CA ARG A 14 -16.22 -22.80 3.20
C ARG A 14 -16.13 -21.89 1.96
N ASN A 15 -16.90 -20.81 2.02
CA ASN A 15 -16.59 -19.46 1.52
C ASN A 15 -15.44 -19.38 0.51
N ALA A 16 -15.73 -19.63 -0.76
CA ALA A 16 -14.78 -19.54 -1.87
C ALA A 16 -14.28 -18.10 -2.16
N HIS A 17 -14.79 -17.09 -1.45
CA HIS A 17 -14.42 -15.68 -1.64
C HIS A 17 -13.15 -15.25 -0.86
N SER A 18 -12.54 -16.12 -0.03
CA SER A 18 -11.40 -15.75 0.85
C SER A 18 -10.04 -16.35 0.48
N ARG A 19 -9.88 -17.02 -0.67
CA ARG A 19 -8.63 -17.76 -1.02
C ARG A 19 -7.78 -17.17 -2.14
N ALA A 20 -8.10 -15.99 -2.67
CA ALA A 20 -7.19 -15.32 -3.60
C ALA A 20 -5.93 -14.88 -2.83
N MET A 21 -4.76 -15.38 -3.24
CA MET A 21 -3.48 -14.94 -2.70
C MET A 21 -3.28 -13.46 -3.01
N LYS A 22 -2.82 -12.71 -2.00
CA LYS A 22 -2.72 -11.25 -2.09
C LYS A 22 -1.37 -10.79 -1.59
N GLN A 23 -0.85 -9.75 -2.20
CA GLN A 23 0.41 -9.16 -1.81
C GLN A 23 0.21 -7.66 -1.64
N ARG A 24 0.40 -7.18 -0.42
CA ARG A 24 0.20 -5.77 -0.09
C ARG A 24 1.55 -5.11 0.11
N VAL A 25 1.94 -4.27 -0.83
CA VAL A 25 3.14 -3.44 -0.73
C VAL A 25 2.74 -2.06 -0.25
N ILE A 26 3.22 -1.67 0.93
CA ILE A 26 2.92 -0.37 1.54
C ILE A 26 4.18 0.49 1.50
N VAL A 27 4.12 1.57 0.72
CA VAL A 27 5.23 2.48 0.46
C VAL A 27 5.01 3.75 1.30
N LEU A 28 5.90 3.98 2.28
CA LEU A 28 5.75 5.05 3.26
C LEU A 28 6.65 6.24 2.93
N ASP A 29 6.04 7.37 2.60
CA ASP A 29 6.75 8.64 2.51
C ASP A 29 7.20 9.11 3.90
N SER A 30 8.51 9.18 4.10
CA SER A 30 9.15 9.65 5.34
C SER A 30 9.83 11.02 5.15
N SER A 31 9.40 11.79 4.15
CA SER A 31 9.89 13.14 3.85
C SER A 31 9.67 14.13 4.99
N SER A 32 10.31 15.30 4.88
CA SER A 32 10.20 16.36 5.89
C SER A 32 8.85 17.07 5.89
N SER A 33 8.15 17.12 4.75
CA SER A 33 6.82 17.74 4.66
C SER A 33 5.77 16.98 5.45
N PHE A 34 5.98 15.68 5.66
CA PHE A 34 5.16 14.86 6.53
C PHE A 34 5.25 15.31 8.00
N GLY A 35 6.44 15.55 8.54
CA GLY A 35 6.61 15.88 9.96
C GLY A 35 6.14 14.76 10.92
N LYS A 36 6.51 14.89 12.21
CA LYS A 36 6.31 13.82 13.20
C LYS A 36 4.84 13.47 13.44
N LYS A 37 3.95 14.47 13.55
CA LYS A 37 2.53 14.24 13.83
C LYS A 37 1.87 13.40 12.73
N ASN A 38 2.10 13.71 11.45
CA ASN A 38 1.49 12.94 10.37
C ASN A 38 2.14 11.58 10.21
N TRP A 39 3.43 11.45 10.55
CA TRP A 39 4.07 10.15 10.64
C TRP A 39 3.36 9.24 11.65
N ASP A 40 3.09 9.73 12.86
CA ASP A 40 2.39 8.96 13.90
C ASP A 40 0.96 8.57 13.46
N MET A 41 0.25 9.48 12.77
CA MET A 41 -1.07 9.18 12.20
C MET A 41 -1.02 8.15 11.05
N MET A 42 -0.06 8.29 10.13
CA MET A 42 0.16 7.30 9.07
C MET A 42 0.51 5.94 9.67
N LYS A 43 1.33 5.93 10.73
CA LYS A 43 1.71 4.72 11.45
C LYS A 43 0.48 4.00 12.02
N ALA A 44 -0.44 4.72 12.64
CA ALA A 44 -1.70 4.17 13.14
C ALA A 44 -2.62 3.69 11.99
N PHE A 45 -2.74 4.48 10.93
CA PHE A 45 -3.55 4.15 9.75
C PHE A 45 -3.10 2.85 9.07
N VAL A 46 -1.80 2.72 8.79
CA VAL A 46 -1.25 1.49 8.19
C VAL A 46 -1.34 0.31 9.15
N ARG A 47 -1.21 0.53 10.46
CA ARG A 47 -1.46 -0.54 11.45
C ARG A 47 -2.89 -1.07 11.34
N ASN A 48 -3.88 -0.20 11.16
CA ASN A 48 -5.27 -0.61 10.96
C ASN A 48 -5.45 -1.41 9.66
N ILE A 49 -4.78 -1.02 8.57
CA ILE A 49 -4.76 -1.79 7.33
C ILE A 49 -4.16 -3.18 7.57
N LEU A 50 -2.98 -3.26 8.20
CA LEU A 50 -2.32 -4.55 8.50
C LEU A 50 -3.18 -5.43 9.43
N ASN A 51 -3.97 -4.83 10.30
CA ASN A 51 -4.90 -5.54 11.16
C ASN A 51 -6.12 -6.08 10.42
N SER A 52 -6.51 -5.47 9.30
CA SER A 52 -7.73 -5.82 8.55
C SER A 52 -7.64 -7.13 7.77
N PHE A 53 -6.48 -7.78 7.70
CA PHE A 53 -6.29 -9.05 7.01
C PHE A 53 -5.34 -10.00 7.78
N GLU A 54 -5.43 -11.29 7.47
CA GLU A 54 -4.56 -12.32 8.01
C GLU A 54 -3.29 -12.44 7.18
N ILE A 55 -2.14 -12.56 7.84
CA ILE A 55 -0.85 -12.82 7.18
C ILE A 55 -0.66 -14.34 7.10
N SER A 56 -0.51 -14.87 5.89
CA SER A 56 -0.32 -16.31 5.66
C SER A 56 0.40 -16.62 4.34
N SER A 57 1.22 -17.68 4.38
CA SER A 57 1.94 -18.30 3.28
C SER A 57 1.05 -18.78 2.16
N ILE A 58 -0.24 -19.03 2.43
CA ILE A 58 -1.24 -19.47 1.44
C ILE A 58 -2.31 -18.42 1.15
N ALA A 59 -2.25 -17.26 1.81
CA ALA A 59 -3.20 -16.16 1.60
C ALA A 59 -2.48 -14.83 1.38
N ALA A 60 -2.46 -13.92 2.37
CA ALA A 60 -1.88 -12.60 2.17
C ALA A 60 -0.45 -12.47 2.73
N ARG A 61 0.43 -11.82 1.97
CA ARG A 61 1.73 -11.32 2.43
C ARG A 61 1.75 -9.80 2.40
N ALA A 62 2.62 -9.18 3.18
CA ALA A 62 2.83 -7.74 3.13
C ALA A 62 4.30 -7.38 3.11
N ALA A 63 4.64 -6.38 2.30
CA ALA A 63 5.91 -5.68 2.33
C ALA A 63 5.67 -4.24 2.75
N ILE A 64 6.56 -3.70 3.58
CA ILE A 64 6.48 -2.34 4.08
C ILE A 64 7.87 -1.75 4.08
N PHE A 65 8.03 -0.57 3.49
CA PHE A 65 9.28 0.17 3.58
C PHE A 65 9.03 1.66 3.54
N ARG A 66 10.02 2.42 3.98
CA ARG A 66 9.99 3.88 3.91
C ARG A 66 10.99 4.42 2.90
N TYR A 67 10.69 5.60 2.38
CA TYR A 67 11.59 6.34 1.50
C TYR A 67 11.57 7.83 1.82
N ASN A 68 12.60 8.52 1.33
CA ASN A 68 12.65 9.98 1.26
C ASN A 68 13.49 10.34 0.01
N SER A 69 14.67 10.95 0.15
CA SER A 69 15.74 11.00 -0.86
C SER A 69 16.26 9.64 -1.36
N LYS A 70 15.99 8.55 -0.64
CA LYS A 70 16.33 7.15 -1.00
C LYS A 70 15.37 6.15 -0.35
N VAL A 71 15.44 4.88 -0.76
CA VAL A 71 14.81 3.75 -0.07
C VAL A 71 15.65 3.32 1.13
N TYR A 72 14.99 3.03 2.26
CA TYR A 72 15.65 2.55 3.48
C TYR A 72 15.44 1.05 3.64
N THR A 73 16.49 0.29 3.34
CA THR A 73 16.49 -1.19 3.37
C THR A 73 16.84 -1.75 4.74
N ASP A 74 17.35 -0.94 5.67
CA ASP A 74 17.71 -1.30 7.04
C ASP A 74 16.50 -1.63 7.92
N SER A 75 15.34 -1.05 7.60
CA SER A 75 14.07 -1.30 8.30
C SER A 75 12.96 -1.77 7.36
N GLN A 76 13.31 -2.27 6.17
CA GLN A 76 12.30 -2.77 5.23
C GLN A 76 11.78 -4.14 5.65
N ILE A 77 10.55 -4.42 5.27
CA ILE A 77 9.90 -5.72 5.36
C ILE A 77 9.61 -6.17 3.94
N LEU A 78 10.19 -7.29 3.52
CA LEU A 78 9.91 -7.98 2.27
C LEU A 78 8.69 -8.91 2.45
N LEU A 79 8.07 -9.31 1.34
CA LEU A 79 6.91 -10.21 1.38
C LEU A 79 7.27 -11.57 1.98
N GLY A 80 8.52 -12.00 1.80
CA GLY A 80 9.05 -13.26 2.31
C GLY A 80 9.50 -13.25 3.78
N ASP A 81 9.56 -12.10 4.46
CA ASP A 81 10.16 -12.01 5.81
C ASP A 81 9.26 -12.59 6.89
N PHE A 82 7.96 -12.34 6.81
CA PHE A 82 6.98 -12.77 7.81
C PHE A 82 5.76 -13.46 7.16
N PRO A 83 5.94 -14.55 6.40
CA PRO A 83 4.89 -15.13 5.59
C PRO A 83 3.69 -15.64 6.41
N ASP A 84 3.90 -16.03 7.67
CA ASP A 84 2.86 -16.55 8.58
C ASP A 84 2.93 -15.94 9.99
N ASN A 85 3.64 -14.82 10.17
CA ASN A 85 3.90 -14.26 11.51
C ASN A 85 3.48 -12.79 11.61
N LYS A 86 2.17 -12.58 11.77
CA LYS A 86 1.59 -11.23 11.92
C LYS A 86 2.16 -10.46 13.12
N THR A 87 2.43 -11.14 14.24
CA THR A 87 2.97 -10.49 15.45
C THR A 87 4.37 -9.93 15.19
N ALA A 88 5.27 -10.72 14.59
CA ALA A 88 6.61 -10.26 14.24
C ALA A 88 6.59 -9.17 13.16
N LEU A 89 5.70 -9.29 12.17
CA LEU A 89 5.49 -8.25 11.16
C LEU A 89 5.08 -6.92 11.79
N LEU A 90 4.11 -6.93 12.71
CA LEU A 90 3.65 -5.72 13.40
C LEU A 90 4.77 -5.11 14.27
N ALA A 91 5.57 -5.94 14.95
CA ALA A 91 6.71 -5.47 15.74
C ALA A 91 7.80 -4.83 14.86
N ALA A 92 8.18 -5.47 13.75
CA ALA A 92 9.13 -4.92 12.79
C ALA A 92 8.61 -3.62 12.17
N TYR A 93 7.31 -3.58 11.84
CA TYR A 93 6.66 -2.39 11.35
C TYR A 93 6.75 -1.25 12.38
N ASP A 94 6.40 -1.50 13.64
CA ASP A 94 6.46 -0.52 14.74
C ASP A 94 7.85 0.10 14.94
N ALA A 95 8.92 -0.62 14.61
CA ALA A 95 10.30 -0.13 14.67
C ALA A 95 10.68 0.83 13.54
N ILE A 96 9.86 0.99 12.48
CA ILE A 96 10.15 1.92 11.37
C ILE A 96 10.05 3.37 11.87
N ILE A 97 11.13 4.14 11.70
CA ILE A 97 11.26 5.52 12.19
C ILE A 97 11.07 6.58 11.09
N HIS A 98 10.72 7.80 11.53
CA HIS A 98 10.76 9.01 10.69
C HIS A 98 12.11 9.72 10.83
N ASN A 99 12.75 10.06 9.72
CA ASN A 99 14.01 10.81 9.75
C ASN A 99 14.08 11.97 8.73
N GLY A 100 13.07 12.14 7.86
CA GLY A 100 12.93 13.30 6.99
C GLY A 100 13.84 13.36 5.76
N ARG A 101 13.61 14.40 4.96
CA ARG A 101 14.32 14.96 3.78
C ARG A 101 14.27 14.24 2.43
N GLY A 102 13.77 14.99 1.44
CA GLY A 102 13.57 14.60 0.04
C GLY A 102 12.36 13.69 -0.15
N THR A 103 11.85 13.62 -1.37
CA THR A 103 10.65 12.85 -1.71
C THR A 103 10.86 12.22 -3.09
N LYS A 104 11.54 11.06 -3.15
CA LYS A 104 11.81 10.33 -4.40
C LYS A 104 10.89 9.12 -4.56
N THR A 105 9.62 9.42 -4.85
CA THR A 105 8.55 8.43 -5.02
C THR A 105 8.79 7.55 -6.24
N GLY A 106 9.37 8.09 -7.31
CA GLY A 106 9.74 7.33 -8.50
C GLY A 106 10.73 6.21 -8.16
N GLN A 107 11.80 6.53 -7.44
CA GLN A 107 12.76 5.53 -6.94
C GLN A 107 12.12 4.51 -6.00
N ALA A 108 11.19 4.93 -5.15
CA ALA A 108 10.48 4.00 -4.26
C ALA A 108 9.63 2.99 -5.05
N LEU A 109 8.89 3.45 -6.06
CA LEU A 109 8.11 2.59 -6.94
C LEU A 109 9.00 1.71 -7.82
N LEU A 110 10.19 2.17 -8.18
CA LEU A 110 11.17 1.36 -8.89
C LEU A 110 11.68 0.21 -8.02
N HIS A 111 11.89 0.45 -6.72
CA HIS A 111 12.21 -0.61 -5.77
C HIS A 111 11.07 -1.61 -5.60
N VAL A 112 9.81 -1.16 -5.63
CA VAL A 112 8.65 -2.07 -5.68
C VAL A 112 8.75 -2.99 -6.89
N ASN A 113 8.97 -2.42 -8.07
CA ASN A 113 8.98 -3.18 -9.32
C ASN A 113 10.18 -4.13 -9.44
N ASN A 114 11.37 -3.68 -9.03
CA ASN A 114 12.64 -4.38 -9.27
C ASN A 114 13.08 -5.27 -8.11
N THR A 115 12.54 -5.08 -6.90
CA THR A 115 12.93 -5.85 -5.72
C THR A 115 11.72 -6.53 -5.09
N ILE A 116 10.74 -5.75 -4.62
CA ILE A 116 9.65 -6.27 -3.79
C ILE A 116 8.79 -7.27 -4.58
N LEU A 117 8.33 -6.89 -5.77
CA LEU A 117 7.47 -7.73 -6.60
C LEU A 117 8.25 -8.75 -7.46
N ASN A 118 9.41 -9.19 -6.99
CA ASN A 118 10.20 -10.25 -7.61
C ASN A 118 10.47 -11.38 -6.61
N GLU A 119 11.03 -12.48 -7.10
CA GLU A 119 11.34 -13.66 -6.28
C GLU A 119 12.20 -13.31 -5.06
N VAL A 120 13.19 -12.42 -5.22
CA VAL A 120 14.04 -11.93 -4.12
C VAL A 120 13.25 -11.22 -3.01
N GLY A 121 12.14 -10.58 -3.36
CA GLY A 121 11.23 -9.94 -2.41
C GLY A 121 10.22 -10.89 -1.79
N GLY A 122 10.16 -12.15 -2.23
CA GLY A 122 9.17 -13.14 -1.81
C GLY A 122 7.85 -13.08 -2.57
N ASN A 123 7.87 -12.52 -3.80
CA ASN A 123 6.69 -12.43 -4.66
C ASN A 123 6.18 -13.80 -5.10
N ARG A 124 4.87 -13.92 -5.24
CA ARG A 124 4.18 -15.11 -5.76
C ARG A 124 3.47 -14.70 -7.06
N PRO A 125 3.90 -15.18 -8.23
CA PRO A 125 3.33 -14.78 -9.52
C PRO A 125 1.80 -14.92 -9.65
N GLU A 126 1.22 -15.86 -8.91
CA GLU A 126 -0.21 -16.16 -8.90
C GLU A 126 -1.04 -15.30 -7.93
N ALA A 127 -0.40 -14.44 -7.15
CA ALA A 127 -1.07 -13.57 -6.20
C ALA A 127 -1.39 -12.20 -6.83
N GLN A 128 -2.50 -11.58 -6.40
CA GLN A 128 -2.81 -10.22 -6.79
C GLN A 128 -1.91 -9.22 -6.03
N ASP A 129 -1.08 -8.51 -6.77
CA ASP A 129 -0.24 -7.43 -6.26
C ASP A 129 -1.05 -6.14 -6.06
N VAL A 130 -0.92 -5.56 -4.88
CA VAL A 130 -1.57 -4.31 -4.46
C VAL A 130 -0.50 -3.38 -3.89
N VAL A 131 -0.27 -2.25 -4.55
CA VAL A 131 0.71 -1.23 -4.16
C VAL A 131 -0.02 -0.02 -3.61
N ILE A 132 0.16 0.26 -2.32
CA ILE A 132 -0.44 1.40 -1.61
C ILE A 132 0.69 2.39 -1.30
N THR A 133 0.70 3.52 -2.00
CA THR A 133 1.69 4.58 -1.80
C THR A 133 1.08 5.67 -0.94
N ILE A 134 1.67 5.96 0.22
CA ILE A 134 1.23 7.03 1.11
C ILE A 134 2.24 8.16 1.02
N THR A 135 1.82 9.33 0.54
CA THR A 135 2.68 10.48 0.23
C THR A 135 1.89 11.78 0.32
N ASP A 136 2.56 12.93 0.31
CA ASP A 136 1.90 14.23 0.07
C ASP A 136 1.79 14.56 -1.44
N GLY A 137 2.22 13.64 -2.30
CA GLY A 137 2.05 13.68 -3.75
C GLY A 137 3.11 14.51 -4.47
N ARG A 138 4.08 15.14 -3.79
CA ARG A 138 5.10 15.97 -4.44
C ARG A 138 6.45 15.30 -4.51
N SER A 139 6.63 14.47 -5.53
CA SER A 139 7.90 13.84 -5.84
C SER A 139 8.90 14.80 -6.51
N GLU A 140 10.18 14.60 -6.21
CA GLU A 140 11.34 15.29 -6.79
C GLU A 140 11.89 14.57 -8.04
N ASP A 141 11.30 13.43 -8.40
CA ASP A 141 11.67 12.56 -9.53
C ASP A 141 10.42 12.11 -10.32
N ASP A 142 10.62 11.54 -11.51
CA ASP A 142 9.52 11.03 -12.33
C ASP A 142 8.85 9.82 -11.69
N VAL A 143 7.52 9.90 -11.56
CA VAL A 143 6.69 8.80 -11.06
C VAL A 143 5.93 8.09 -12.18
N ALA A 144 5.77 8.73 -13.34
CA ALA A 144 4.80 8.30 -14.35
C ALA A 144 5.23 6.99 -15.03
N VAL A 145 6.47 6.89 -15.46
CA VAL A 145 6.97 5.72 -16.21
C VAL A 145 6.90 4.46 -15.36
N VAL A 146 7.42 4.53 -14.13
CA VAL A 146 7.47 3.37 -13.22
C VAL A 146 6.09 2.95 -12.71
N SER A 147 5.20 3.91 -12.46
CA SER A 147 3.81 3.61 -12.07
C SER A 147 3.05 2.94 -13.21
N GLY A 148 3.29 3.38 -14.45
CA GLY A 148 2.78 2.72 -15.65
C GLY A 148 3.27 1.27 -15.74
N SER A 149 4.57 1.04 -15.54
CA SER A 149 5.16 -0.30 -15.54
C SER A 149 4.53 -1.23 -14.49
N LEU A 150 4.28 -0.73 -13.27
CA LEU A 150 3.60 -1.50 -12.21
C LEU A 150 2.18 -1.91 -12.62
N ARG A 151 1.42 -1.03 -13.27
CA ARG A 151 0.08 -1.36 -13.74
C ARG A 151 0.11 -2.31 -14.95
N SER A 152 1.05 -2.12 -15.88
CA SER A 152 1.21 -3.00 -17.05
C SER A 152 1.53 -4.44 -16.69
N ARG A 153 2.15 -4.69 -15.53
CA ARG A 153 2.36 -6.04 -14.98
C ARG A 153 1.20 -6.58 -14.12
N GLY A 154 0.07 -5.87 -14.06
CA GLY A 154 -1.13 -6.31 -13.35
C GLY A 154 -1.24 -5.88 -11.89
N ALA A 155 -0.32 -5.04 -11.37
CA ALA A 155 -0.44 -4.55 -10.00
C ALA A 155 -1.53 -3.48 -9.88
N LEU A 156 -2.36 -3.58 -8.84
CA LEU A 156 -3.32 -2.54 -8.47
C LEU A 156 -2.60 -1.45 -7.68
N THR A 157 -2.56 -0.23 -8.22
CA THR A 157 -1.87 0.91 -7.61
C THR A 157 -2.86 1.88 -6.97
N TYR A 158 -2.60 2.26 -5.72
CA TYR A 158 -3.37 3.25 -4.97
C TYR A 158 -2.45 4.34 -4.42
N ALA A 159 -2.95 5.57 -4.41
CA ALA A 159 -2.23 6.70 -3.85
C ALA A 159 -3.05 7.34 -2.71
N ILE A 160 -2.43 7.46 -1.55
CA ILE A 160 -3.03 8.06 -0.36
C ILE A 160 -2.29 9.36 -0.06
N GLY A 161 -2.95 10.47 -0.36
CA GLY A 161 -2.45 11.83 -0.22
C GLY A 161 -2.68 12.33 1.20
N VAL A 162 -1.63 12.74 1.90
CA VAL A 162 -1.75 13.32 3.26
C VAL A 162 -1.57 14.82 3.20
N MET A 163 -2.59 15.56 3.64
CA MET A 163 -2.57 17.02 3.70
C MET A 163 -2.66 17.52 5.14
N PRO A 164 -1.51 17.81 5.78
CA PRO A 164 -1.51 18.49 7.06
C PRO A 164 -2.08 19.91 6.99
N PRO A 165 -2.47 20.48 8.14
CA PRO A 165 -2.71 21.91 8.27
C PRO A 165 -1.51 22.70 7.73
N ASN A 166 -1.75 23.68 6.87
CA ASN A 166 -0.74 24.49 6.16
C ASN A 166 0.07 23.75 5.07
N SER A 167 -0.34 22.55 4.66
CA SER A 167 0.20 21.92 3.45
C SER A 167 -0.11 22.77 2.22
N LYS A 168 0.79 22.78 1.24
CA LYS A 168 0.54 23.35 -0.09
C LYS A 168 -0.48 22.51 -0.90
N GLY A 169 -1.09 21.48 -0.32
CA GLY A 169 -1.98 20.52 -0.99
C GLY A 169 -1.23 19.29 -1.50
N VAL A 170 -1.89 18.41 -2.24
CA VAL A 170 -1.22 17.35 -3.00
C VAL A 170 -0.99 17.80 -4.45
N ASP A 171 -0.02 17.21 -5.14
CA ASP A 171 0.04 17.29 -6.61
C ASP A 171 -0.87 16.21 -7.20
N GLU A 172 -2.06 16.60 -7.63
CA GLU A 172 -3.07 15.68 -8.14
C GLU A 172 -2.62 14.94 -9.40
N GLN A 173 -1.76 15.54 -10.23
CA GLN A 173 -1.27 14.91 -11.46
C GLN A 173 -0.25 13.81 -11.14
N GLN A 174 0.64 14.04 -10.17
CA GLN A 174 1.53 12.99 -9.68
C GLN A 174 0.76 11.89 -8.95
N MET A 175 -0.22 12.25 -8.12
CA MET A 175 -1.10 11.27 -7.46
C MET A 175 -1.85 10.41 -8.47
N LEU A 176 -2.36 11.01 -9.55
CA LEU A 176 -2.99 10.29 -10.65
C LEU A 176 -2.00 9.41 -11.41
N SER A 177 -0.77 9.87 -11.60
CA SER A 177 0.30 9.09 -12.24
C SER A 177 0.60 7.82 -11.45
N VAL A 178 0.68 7.93 -10.12
CA VAL A 178 0.87 6.81 -9.19
C VAL A 178 -0.34 5.89 -9.17
N ALA A 179 -1.55 6.42 -8.96
CA ALA A 179 -2.77 5.62 -8.80
C ALA A 179 -3.31 5.04 -10.12
N GLY A 180 -3.01 5.65 -11.26
CA GLY A 180 -3.49 5.28 -12.59
C GLY A 180 -4.91 5.74 -12.91
N GLN A 181 -5.76 5.88 -11.91
CA GLN A 181 -7.13 6.37 -12.07
C GLN A 181 -7.60 7.21 -10.86
N PRO A 182 -8.50 8.19 -11.06
CA PRO A 182 -8.97 9.06 -9.98
C PRO A 182 -9.63 8.30 -8.82
N SER A 183 -10.32 7.19 -9.09
CA SER A 183 -11.01 6.38 -8.08
C SER A 183 -10.08 5.61 -7.15
N ASN A 184 -8.78 5.58 -7.45
CA ASN A 184 -7.73 4.97 -6.62
C ASN A 184 -6.93 6.00 -5.81
N ILE A 185 -7.33 7.27 -5.85
CA ILE A 185 -6.74 8.36 -5.07
C ILE A 185 -7.59 8.59 -3.82
N PHE A 186 -6.96 8.58 -2.65
CA PHE A 186 -7.61 8.90 -1.39
C PHE A 186 -6.88 10.04 -0.71
N ILE A 187 -7.61 11.04 -0.24
CA ILE A 187 -7.02 12.24 0.34
C ILE A 187 -7.40 12.33 1.82
N ALA A 188 -6.40 12.26 2.69
CA ALA A 188 -6.45 12.46 4.13
C ALA A 188 -6.26 13.96 4.44
N ARG A 189 -7.31 14.64 4.92
CA ARG A 189 -7.28 16.06 5.28
C ARG A 189 -7.24 16.18 6.79
N ASN A 190 -6.14 16.70 7.35
CA ASN A 190 -5.87 16.81 8.79
C ASN A 190 -5.69 15.47 9.54
N ASP A 191 -6.42 14.43 9.15
CA ASP A 191 -6.36 13.06 9.67
C ASP A 191 -6.74 12.04 8.57
N PHE A 192 -6.77 10.75 8.93
CA PHE A 192 -7.16 9.64 8.06
C PHE A 192 -8.61 9.18 8.27
N GLU A 193 -9.46 9.99 8.91
CA GLU A 193 -10.86 9.65 9.15
C GLU A 193 -11.61 9.45 7.82
N GLY A 194 -12.38 8.37 7.72
CA GLY A 194 -13.09 7.98 6.50
C GLY A 194 -12.22 7.52 5.32
N VAL A 195 -10.90 7.83 5.30
CA VAL A 195 -9.96 7.30 4.28
C VAL A 195 -9.84 5.80 4.41
N TYR A 196 -9.75 5.29 5.64
CA TYR A 196 -9.67 3.85 5.90
C TYR A 196 -10.88 3.10 5.31
N GLU A 197 -12.09 3.52 5.65
CA GLU A 197 -13.32 2.85 5.18
C GLU A 197 -13.45 2.88 3.66
N LYS A 198 -13.14 4.03 3.05
CA LYS A 198 -13.17 4.19 1.58
C LYS A 198 -12.13 3.31 0.90
N LEU A 199 -10.91 3.24 1.44
CA LEU A 199 -9.84 2.41 0.91
C LEU A 199 -10.22 0.93 1.02
N ILE A 200 -10.62 0.45 2.20
CA ILE A 200 -11.00 -0.96 2.40
C ILE A 200 -12.14 -1.34 1.46
N LYS A 201 -13.19 -0.50 1.38
CA LYS A 201 -14.28 -0.73 0.43
C LYS A 201 -13.81 -0.82 -1.01
N LYS A 202 -12.87 0.04 -1.44
CA LYS A 202 -12.32 0.01 -2.80
C LYS A 202 -11.48 -1.23 -3.04
N LEU A 203 -10.62 -1.60 -2.08
CA LEU A 203 -9.81 -2.81 -2.15
C LEU A 203 -10.70 -4.04 -2.30
N ASP A 204 -11.78 -4.13 -1.51
CA ASP A 204 -12.73 -5.24 -1.60
C ASP A 204 -13.42 -5.28 -2.97
N LEU A 205 -13.83 -4.13 -3.51
CA LEU A 205 -14.45 -4.06 -4.84
C LEU A 205 -13.49 -4.49 -5.96
N ASP A 206 -12.27 -3.97 -5.98
CA ASP A 206 -11.32 -4.24 -7.08
C ASP A 206 -10.79 -5.68 -7.04
N ILE A 207 -10.61 -6.23 -5.84
CA ILE A 207 -10.17 -7.62 -5.66
C ILE A 207 -11.29 -8.59 -6.03
N CYS A 208 -12.55 -8.24 -5.82
CA CYS A 208 -13.69 -9.11 -6.13
C CYS A 208 -14.07 -9.13 -7.62
N VAL A 209 -13.68 -8.11 -8.41
CA VAL A 209 -14.01 -8.02 -9.85
C VAL A 209 -12.94 -8.66 -10.73
N ASN A 210 -11.70 -8.78 -10.26
CA ASN A 210 -10.56 -9.32 -11.01
C ASN A 210 -10.35 -10.84 -10.81
N VAL A 211 -11.42 -11.60 -10.51
CA VAL A 211 -11.40 -13.07 -10.38
C VAL A 211 -12.10 -13.72 -11.56
#